data_AF-A0A2V7KBW9-F1
#
_entry.id   AF-A0A2V7KBW9-F1
#
_cell.length_a   1.000
_cell.length_b   1.000
_cell.length_c   1.000
_cell.angle_alpha   90.00
_cell.angle_beta   90.00
_cell.angle_gamma   90.00
#
_symmetry.space_group_name_H-M   'P 1'
#
loop_
_entity.id
_entity.type
_entity.pdbx_description
1 polymer ?
#
loop_
_entity_poly.entity_id
_entity_poly.type
_entity_poly.pdbx_seq_one_letter_code
_entity_poly.pdbx_strand_id
1 'polypeptide(L)'
;MLTGGVRRFSEVDDAKGSPLAEAIFAIPGLAVSELIVSGNIVTVVKRSAVPWQAVGKAVGSAIRTTLASDAPAVAASPKPASAVSDDALYEQVARVFDEQVNPMVARHGGHVELIDVQDAVVMLRMGGGCQGCGMADVTLRQGIEGMLAQLVPAVRGIVDITDHTSGANPYFQAAKK
;
A
#
# COMPACT_ATOMS: atom_id res chain seq x y z
N MET A 1 -13.25 2.06 -14.01
CA MET A 1 -12.87 2.50 -12.65
C MET A 1 -12.73 1.23 -11.83
N LEU A 2 -11.64 1.03 -11.09
CA LEU A 2 -11.55 -0.09 -10.16
C LEU A 2 -12.42 0.26 -8.94
N THR A 3 -13.73 0.06 -9.10
CA THR A 3 -14.73 0.14 -8.03
C THR A 3 -14.57 -1.11 -7.18
N GLY A 4 -13.81 -0.98 -6.12
CA GLY A 4 -13.50 -2.03 -5.15
C GLY A 4 -12.52 -1.45 -4.14
N GLY A 5 -12.67 -1.81 -2.86
CA GLY A 5 -11.75 -1.41 -1.81
C GLY A 5 -10.29 -1.80 -2.11
N VAL A 6 -9.42 -1.54 -1.15
CA VAL A 6 -7.99 -1.81 -1.34
C VAL A 6 -7.70 -3.30 -1.30
N ARG A 7 -6.91 -3.77 -2.27
CA ARG A 7 -6.48 -5.16 -2.38
C ARG A 7 -4.96 -5.24 -2.28
N ARG A 8 -4.48 -6.00 -1.29
CA ARG A 8 -3.06 -6.29 -1.06
C ARG A 8 -2.81 -7.76 -1.33
N PHE A 9 -1.74 -8.04 -2.07
CA PHE A 9 -1.27 -9.37 -2.42
C PHE A 9 0.20 -9.48 -2.02
N SER A 10 0.53 -10.49 -1.21
CA SER A 10 1.90 -10.70 -0.72
C SER A 10 2.56 -11.91 -1.39
N GLU A 11 1.75 -12.83 -1.92
CA GLU A 11 2.23 -14.00 -2.65
C GLU A 11 1.37 -14.36 -3.87
N VAL A 12 1.88 -15.26 -4.70
CA VAL A 12 1.23 -15.68 -5.96
C VAL A 12 -0.12 -16.34 -5.69
N ASP A 13 -0.25 -17.07 -4.57
CA ASP A 13 -1.51 -17.73 -4.22
C ASP A 13 -2.61 -16.73 -3.87
N ASP A 14 -2.28 -15.57 -3.28
CA ASP A 14 -3.25 -14.48 -3.02
C ASP A 14 -3.82 -13.90 -4.32
N ALA A 15 -3.05 -13.97 -5.41
CA ALA A 15 -3.41 -13.36 -6.68
C ALA A 15 -4.51 -14.13 -7.42
N LYS A 16 -4.80 -15.38 -7.03
CA LYS A 16 -5.74 -16.26 -7.72
C LYS A 16 -7.10 -15.58 -7.93
N GLY A 17 -7.56 -15.62 -9.17
CA GLY A 17 -8.83 -15.02 -9.59
C GLY A 17 -8.79 -13.50 -9.77
N SER A 18 -7.64 -12.85 -9.54
CA SER A 18 -7.42 -11.42 -9.80
C SER A 18 -6.51 -11.24 -11.01
N PRO A 19 -7.06 -11.08 -12.24
CA PRO A 19 -6.27 -11.13 -13.47
C PRO A 19 -5.09 -10.17 -13.51
N LEU A 20 -5.24 -8.96 -12.95
CA LEU A 20 -4.16 -7.98 -12.88
C LEU A 20 -3.02 -8.46 -11.98
N ALA A 21 -3.38 -9.04 -10.83
CA ALA A 21 -2.39 -9.55 -9.89
C ALA A 21 -1.64 -10.74 -10.48
N GLU A 22 -2.37 -11.71 -11.05
CA GLU A 22 -1.77 -12.88 -11.71
C GLU A 22 -0.79 -12.45 -12.81
N ALA A 23 -1.20 -11.51 -13.66
CA ALA A 23 -0.37 -11.01 -14.73
C ALA A 23 0.91 -10.31 -14.23
N ILE A 24 0.83 -9.54 -13.14
CA ILE A 24 2.00 -8.85 -12.56
C ILE A 24 2.95 -9.84 -11.87
N PHE A 25 2.43 -10.79 -11.10
CA PHE A 25 3.25 -11.82 -10.44
C PHE A 25 3.96 -12.74 -11.45
N ALA A 26 3.38 -12.94 -12.63
CA ALA A 26 3.96 -13.75 -13.71
C ALA A 26 5.12 -13.08 -14.46
N ILE A 27 5.42 -11.79 -14.22
CA ILE A 27 6.47 -11.08 -14.95
C ILE A 27 7.86 -11.62 -14.57
N PRO A 28 8.62 -12.21 -15.52
CA PRO A 28 9.94 -12.75 -15.24
C PRO A 28 10.91 -11.67 -14.77
N GLY A 29 11.69 -12.00 -13.74
CA GLY A 29 12.70 -11.08 -13.18
C GLY A 29 12.13 -9.93 -12.35
N LEU A 30 10.80 -9.82 -12.18
CA LEU A 30 10.20 -8.82 -11.31
C LEU A 30 10.27 -9.23 -9.83
N ALA A 31 10.04 -10.51 -9.50
CA ALA A 31 10.08 -11.03 -8.12
C ALA A 31 9.32 -10.13 -7.13
N VAL A 32 8.02 -9.97 -7.38
CA VAL A 32 7.10 -9.15 -6.59
C VAL A 32 7.08 -9.65 -5.14
N SER A 33 7.24 -8.75 -4.19
CA SER A 33 7.04 -9.03 -2.75
C SER A 33 5.73 -8.48 -2.23
N GLU A 34 5.18 -7.48 -2.90
CA GLU A 34 3.95 -6.80 -2.49
C GLU A 34 3.34 -6.14 -3.73
N LEU A 35 2.06 -6.40 -3.93
CA LEU A 35 1.24 -5.72 -4.93
C LEU A 35 0.01 -5.15 -4.22
N ILE A 36 -0.23 -3.87 -4.43
CA ILE A 36 -1.40 -3.18 -3.90
C ILE A 36 -2.17 -2.58 -5.06
N VAL A 37 -3.48 -2.81 -5.08
CA VAL A 37 -4.41 -2.16 -6.00
C VAL A 37 -5.42 -1.38 -5.18
N SER A 38 -5.45 -0.06 -5.38
CA SER A 38 -6.32 0.87 -4.66
C SER A 38 -6.88 1.89 -5.66
N GLY A 39 -8.16 1.79 -5.99
CA GLY A 39 -8.75 2.63 -7.03
C GLY A 39 -7.91 2.59 -8.31
N ASN A 40 -7.47 3.73 -8.82
CA ASN A 40 -6.64 3.82 -10.02
C ASN A 40 -5.11 3.68 -9.76
N ILE A 41 -4.69 3.39 -8.53
CA ILE A 41 -3.28 3.25 -8.14
C ILE A 41 -2.93 1.77 -8.05
N VAL A 42 -1.82 1.41 -8.70
CA VAL A 42 -1.21 0.09 -8.61
C VAL A 42 0.22 0.27 -8.08
N THR A 43 0.46 -0.18 -6.86
CA THR A 43 1.78 -0.13 -6.23
C THR A 43 2.42 -1.50 -6.31
N VAL A 44 3.62 -1.59 -6.87
CA VAL A 44 4.37 -2.84 -7.02
C VAL A 44 5.70 -2.71 -6.30
N VAL A 45 5.97 -3.59 -5.36
CA VAL A 45 7.27 -3.71 -4.69
C VAL A 45 7.97 -4.98 -5.16
N LYS A 46 9.24 -4.84 -5.56
CA LYS A 46 10.07 -5.94 -6.05
C LYS A 46 11.23 -6.22 -5.10
N ARG A 47 11.55 -7.51 -4.92
CA ARG A 47 12.82 -7.96 -4.29
C ARG A 47 13.96 -8.12 -5.29
N SER A 48 13.63 -8.19 -6.57
CA SER A 48 14.62 -8.31 -7.64
C SER A 48 15.53 -7.09 -7.72
N ALA A 49 16.82 -7.34 -7.98
CA ALA A 49 17.81 -6.30 -8.29
C ALA A 49 17.67 -5.73 -9.72
N VAL A 50 16.84 -6.33 -10.58
CA VAL A 50 16.63 -5.88 -11.97
C VAL A 50 16.08 -4.44 -11.97
N PRO A 51 16.69 -3.48 -12.70
CA PRO A 51 16.22 -2.09 -12.72
C PRO A 51 14.79 -1.94 -13.23
N TRP A 52 14.06 -0.96 -12.71
CA TRP A 52 12.67 -0.68 -13.14
C TRP A 52 12.55 -0.40 -14.63
N GLN A 53 13.58 0.17 -15.26
CA GLN A 53 13.61 0.44 -16.70
C GLN A 53 13.52 -0.84 -17.54
N ALA A 54 14.00 -1.97 -17.01
CA ALA A 54 13.96 -3.26 -17.71
C ALA A 54 12.60 -3.97 -17.59
N VAL A 55 11.88 -3.78 -16.48
CA VAL A 55 10.61 -4.48 -16.20
C VAL A 55 9.37 -3.60 -16.36
N GLY A 56 9.51 -2.28 -16.35
CA GLY A 56 8.40 -1.33 -16.35
C GLY A 56 7.49 -1.44 -17.57
N LYS A 57 8.06 -1.74 -18.75
CA LYS A 57 7.27 -2.00 -19.97
C LYS A 57 6.36 -3.22 -19.80
N ALA A 58 6.84 -4.29 -19.18
CA ALA A 58 6.06 -5.50 -18.92
C ALA A 58 4.93 -5.22 -17.93
N VAL A 59 5.20 -4.49 -16.84
CA VAL A 59 4.18 -4.08 -15.87
C VAL A 59 3.09 -3.24 -16.53
N GLY A 60 3.48 -2.22 -17.32
CA GLY A 60 2.52 -1.39 -18.05
C GLY A 60 1.71 -2.18 -19.08
N SER A 61 2.31 -3.20 -19.71
CA SER A 61 1.59 -4.09 -20.63
C SER A 61 0.55 -4.93 -19.88
N ALA A 62 0.92 -5.55 -18.76
CA ALA A 62 0.01 -6.34 -17.93
C ALA A 62 -1.21 -5.51 -17.48
N ILE A 63 -0.99 -4.28 -17.03
CA ILE A 63 -2.08 -3.35 -16.64
C ILE A 63 -2.99 -3.08 -17.84
N ARG A 64 -2.45 -2.63 -18.98
CA ARG A 64 -3.28 -2.27 -20.15
C ARG A 64 -4.05 -3.45 -20.72
N THR A 65 -3.39 -4.61 -20.85
CA THR A 65 -4.04 -5.83 -21.36
C THR A 65 -5.18 -6.27 -20.46
N THR A 66 -4.98 -6.22 -19.14
CA THR A 66 -6.04 -6.60 -18.19
C THR A 66 -7.21 -5.61 -18.25
N LEU A 67 -6.93 -4.30 -18.29
CA LEU A 67 -7.97 -3.26 -18.34
C LEU A 67 -8.71 -3.20 -19.68
N ALA A 68 -8.13 -3.75 -20.74
CA ALA A 68 -8.80 -3.89 -22.04
C ALA A 68 -9.81 -5.06 -22.06
N SER A 69 -9.79 -5.94 -21.05
CA SER A 69 -10.80 -6.97 -20.87
C SER A 69 -11.99 -6.42 -20.07
N ASP A 70 -13.21 -6.85 -20.40
CA ASP A 70 -14.43 -6.51 -19.62
C ASP A 70 -14.48 -7.23 -18.25
N ALA A 71 -13.46 -8.02 -17.91
CA ALA A 71 -13.36 -8.69 -16.62
C ALA A 71 -12.88 -7.72 -15.53
N PRO A 72 -13.35 -7.88 -14.27
CA PRO A 72 -12.83 -7.09 -13.16
C PRO A 72 -11.34 -7.39 -12.99
N ALA A 73 -10.50 -6.34 -12.97
CA ALA A 73 -9.05 -6.50 -12.91
C ALA A 73 -8.59 -7.15 -11.59
N VAL A 74 -9.40 -7.01 -10.55
CA VAL A 74 -9.18 -7.64 -9.25
C VAL A 74 -10.47 -8.35 -8.83
N ALA A 75 -10.36 -9.57 -8.31
CA ALA A 75 -11.51 -10.28 -7.77
C ALA A 75 -12.18 -9.48 -6.64
N ALA A 76 -13.43 -9.81 -6.31
CA ALA A 76 -13.91 -9.52 -4.96
C ALA A 76 -13.04 -10.30 -3.96
N SER A 77 -12.66 -9.68 -2.83
CA SER A 77 -11.97 -10.42 -1.76
C SER A 77 -12.88 -11.56 -1.30
N PRO A 78 -12.40 -12.83 -1.25
CA PRO A 78 -12.99 -13.75 -0.30
C PRO A 78 -12.64 -13.19 1.08
N LYS A 79 -13.60 -12.56 1.76
CA LYS A 79 -13.43 -12.10 3.15
C LYS A 79 -12.87 -13.27 3.94
N PRO A 80 -11.59 -13.26 4.34
CA PRO A 80 -11.10 -14.33 5.18
C PRO A 80 -11.92 -14.28 6.47
N ALA A 81 -12.22 -15.44 7.04
CA ALA A 81 -12.82 -15.52 8.36
C ALA A 81 -11.77 -15.07 9.41
N SER A 82 -11.45 -13.77 9.43
CA SER A 82 -10.82 -13.16 10.59
C SER A 82 -11.80 -13.29 11.75
N ALA A 83 -11.33 -13.83 12.87
CA ALA A 83 -12.13 -13.91 14.10
C ALA A 83 -12.53 -12.53 14.62
N VAL A 84 -11.86 -11.47 14.15
CA VAL A 84 -12.07 -10.07 14.52
C VAL A 84 -12.64 -9.32 13.32
N SER A 85 -13.73 -8.58 13.52
CA SER A 85 -14.32 -7.73 12.48
C SER A 85 -13.42 -6.54 12.16
N ASP A 86 -13.55 -6.01 10.93
CA ASP A 86 -12.84 -4.81 10.50
C ASP A 86 -13.15 -3.60 11.40
N ASP A 87 -14.39 -3.44 11.87
CA ASP A 87 -14.76 -2.37 12.82
C ASP A 87 -13.99 -2.48 14.15
N ALA A 88 -13.89 -3.70 14.70
CA ALA A 88 -13.15 -3.94 15.93
C ALA A 88 -11.64 -3.76 15.74
N LEU A 89 -11.12 -4.06 14.55
CA LEU A 89 -9.73 -3.75 14.19
C LEU A 89 -9.53 -2.25 14.04
N TYR A 90 -10.46 -1.53 13.41
CA TYR A 90 -10.40 -0.08 13.26
C TYR A 90 -10.23 0.61 14.61
N GLU A 91 -11.05 0.26 15.60
CA GLU A 91 -10.94 0.83 16.95
C GLU A 91 -9.60 0.53 17.64
N GLN A 92 -9.06 -0.69 17.46
CA GLN A 92 -7.75 -1.06 18.00
C GLN A 92 -6.62 -0.27 17.34
N VAL A 93 -6.65 -0.18 16.01
CA VAL A 93 -5.66 0.55 15.23
C VAL A 93 -5.73 2.04 15.52
N ALA A 94 -6.93 2.62 15.67
CA ALA A 94 -7.12 4.02 16.03
C ALA A 94 -6.40 4.37 17.34
N ARG A 95 -6.56 3.53 18.38
CA ARG A 95 -5.84 3.71 19.66
C ARG A 95 -4.33 3.66 19.48
N VAL A 96 -3.82 2.70 18.72
CA VAL A 96 -2.37 2.61 18.42
C VAL A 96 -1.89 3.86 17.67
N PHE A 97 -2.71 4.39 16.76
CA PHE A 97 -2.37 5.59 16.01
C PHE A 97 -2.25 6.80 16.93
N ASP A 98 -3.20 7.01 17.83
CA ASP A 98 -3.23 8.16 18.73
C ASP A 98 -2.16 8.07 19.83
N GLU A 99 -1.97 6.89 20.41
CA GLU A 99 -1.11 6.70 21.58
C GLU A 99 0.37 6.49 21.23
N GLN A 100 0.68 5.98 20.03
CA GLN A 100 2.04 5.54 19.68
C GLN A 100 2.53 6.05 18.32
N VAL A 101 1.76 5.86 17.24
CA VAL A 101 2.21 6.22 15.88
C VAL A 101 2.34 7.74 15.74
N ASN A 102 1.26 8.50 15.97
CA ASN A 102 1.27 9.94 15.78
C ASN A 102 2.26 10.68 16.69
N PRO A 103 2.41 10.32 17.98
CA PRO A 103 3.49 10.87 18.80
C PRO A 103 4.89 10.66 18.22
N MET A 104 5.15 9.50 17.62
CA MET A 104 6.43 9.21 16.96
C MET A 104 6.60 10.02 15.67
N VAL A 105 5.58 10.06 14.79
CA VAL A 105 5.64 10.74 13.50
C VAL A 105 5.72 12.27 13.67
N ALA A 106 5.04 12.82 14.68
CA ALA A 106 5.07 14.25 14.99
C ALA A 106 6.48 14.77 15.30
N ARG A 107 7.36 13.94 15.88
CA ARG A 107 8.77 14.29 16.12
C ARG A 107 9.56 14.56 14.84
N HIS A 108 9.07 14.07 13.71
CA HIS A 108 9.62 14.29 12.37
C HIS A 108 8.78 15.30 11.56
N GLY A 109 7.83 16.00 12.18
CA GLY A 109 7.00 17.03 11.54
C GLY A 109 5.90 16.48 10.63
N GLY A 110 5.52 15.21 10.78
CA GLY A 110 4.42 14.60 10.04
C GLY A 110 3.24 14.19 10.93
N HIS A 111 2.20 13.66 10.29
CA HIS A 111 1.10 12.97 10.96
C HIS A 111 0.58 11.83 10.07
N VAL A 112 -0.11 10.88 10.67
CA VAL A 112 -0.75 9.76 9.97
C VAL A 112 -2.21 9.69 10.38
N GLU A 113 -3.07 9.68 9.38
CA GLU A 113 -4.52 9.53 9.52
C GLU A 113 -4.91 8.09 9.19
N LEU A 114 -5.66 7.45 10.09
CA LEU A 114 -6.32 6.17 9.82
C LEU A 114 -7.55 6.44 8.97
N ILE A 115 -7.56 5.94 7.74
CA ILE A 115 -8.64 6.16 6.80
C ILE A 115 -9.69 5.07 6.94
N ASP A 116 -9.26 3.81 6.96
CA ASP A 116 -10.16 2.67 7.02
C ASP A 116 -9.42 1.39 7.41
N VAL A 117 -10.16 0.35 7.77
CA VAL A 117 -9.66 -1.03 7.84
C VAL A 117 -10.58 -1.91 7.01
N GLN A 118 -10.04 -2.58 5.99
CA GLN A 118 -10.82 -3.49 5.15
C GLN A 118 -10.07 -4.81 4.97
N ASP A 119 -10.76 -5.92 5.20
CA ASP A 119 -10.18 -7.26 5.19
C ASP A 119 -8.93 -7.34 6.10
N ALA A 120 -8.94 -6.72 7.27
CA ALA A 120 -7.79 -6.58 8.16
C ALA A 120 -6.56 -5.89 7.54
N VAL A 121 -6.73 -5.09 6.48
CA VAL A 121 -5.71 -4.22 5.91
C VAL A 121 -6.00 -2.78 6.29
N VAL A 122 -5.03 -2.13 6.93
CA VAL A 122 -5.16 -0.74 7.40
C VAL A 122 -4.85 0.22 6.26
N MET A 123 -5.81 1.08 5.92
CA MET A 123 -5.59 2.20 5.00
C MET A 123 -5.21 3.44 5.79
N LEU A 124 -4.12 4.07 5.41
CA LEU A 124 -3.65 5.28 6.05
C LEU A 124 -3.28 6.35 5.03
N ARG A 125 -3.32 7.60 5.49
CA ARG A 125 -2.85 8.77 4.76
C ARG A 125 -1.83 9.51 5.60
N MET A 126 -0.67 9.80 5.01
CA MET A 126 0.39 10.57 5.60
C MET A 126 0.25 12.04 5.23
N GLY A 127 0.58 12.92 6.18
CA GLY A 127 0.59 14.36 5.97
C GLY A 127 1.79 15.05 6.63
N GLY A 128 1.95 16.33 6.34
CA GLY A 128 3.08 17.14 6.83
C GLY A 128 4.41 16.78 6.17
N GLY A 129 5.49 16.66 6.95
CA GLY A 129 6.82 16.30 6.46
C GLY A 129 6.92 14.91 5.81
N CYS A 130 5.93 14.04 6.04
CA CYS A 130 5.88 12.67 5.52
C CYS A 130 5.19 12.56 4.15
N GLN A 131 4.66 13.65 3.60
CA GLN A 131 3.97 13.62 2.31
C GLN A 131 4.95 13.70 1.11
N GLY A 132 6.16 14.24 1.32
CA GLY A 132 7.06 14.66 0.22
C GLY A 132 8.42 13.96 0.12
N CYS A 133 8.67 12.84 0.81
CA CYS A 133 9.98 12.18 0.80
C CYS A 133 9.88 10.68 0.50
N GLY A 134 10.03 10.32 -0.78
CA GLY A 134 9.93 8.93 -1.28
C GLY A 134 10.79 7.87 -0.55
N MET A 135 11.83 8.26 0.18
CA MET A 135 12.63 7.34 1.03
C MET A 135 12.15 7.28 2.49
N ALA A 136 11.63 8.38 3.03
CA ALA A 136 11.02 8.38 4.36
C ALA A 136 9.73 7.55 4.37
N ASP A 137 9.01 7.56 3.25
CA ASP A 137 7.74 6.84 3.07
C ASP A 137 7.90 5.33 3.32
N VAL A 138 8.93 4.70 2.73
CA VAL A 138 9.16 3.25 2.91
C VAL A 138 9.55 2.91 4.35
N THR A 139 10.44 3.69 4.96
CA THR A 139 10.93 3.41 6.32
C THR A 139 9.83 3.64 7.36
N LEU A 140 9.06 4.72 7.21
CA LEU A 140 7.97 5.05 8.11
C LEU A 140 6.83 4.03 7.96
N ARG A 141 6.47 3.67 6.72
CA ARG A 141 5.52 2.60 6.44
C ARG A 141 5.94 1.30 7.12
N GLN A 142 7.18 0.87 6.95
CA GLN A 142 7.71 -0.34 7.60
C GLN A 142 7.67 -0.24 9.13
N GLY A 143 7.97 0.93 9.70
CA GLY A 143 7.88 1.18 11.14
C GLY A 143 6.44 1.04 11.67
N ILE A 144 5.47 1.63 10.98
CA ILE A 144 4.04 1.53 11.34
C ILE A 144 3.56 0.09 11.19
N GLU A 145 3.88 -0.57 10.07
CA GLU A 145 3.50 -1.96 9.83
C GLU A 145 4.09 -2.90 10.89
N GLY A 146 5.36 -2.70 11.28
CA GLY A 146 6.00 -3.46 12.35
C GLY A 146 5.35 -3.24 13.72
N MET A 147 4.98 -2.00 14.04
CA MET A 147 4.29 -1.66 15.29
C MET A 147 2.89 -2.31 15.34
N LEU A 148 2.13 -2.23 14.25
CA LEU A 148 0.82 -2.86 14.14
C LEU A 148 0.91 -4.38 14.22
N ALA A 149 1.90 -5.00 13.57
CA ALA A 149 2.13 -6.44 13.68
C ALA A 149 2.38 -6.90 15.13
N GLN A 150 2.98 -6.03 15.97
CA GLN A 150 3.21 -6.31 17.39
C GLN A 150 1.97 -6.07 18.26
N LEU A 151 1.27 -4.96 18.04
CA LEU A 151 0.19 -4.50 18.94
C LEU A 151 -1.20 -4.97 18.51
N VAL A 152 -1.40 -5.22 17.22
CA VAL A 152 -2.67 -5.68 16.63
C VAL A 152 -2.36 -6.81 15.63
N PRO A 153 -1.95 -8.02 16.10
CA PRO A 153 -1.47 -9.11 15.23
C PRO A 153 -2.48 -9.62 14.19
N ALA A 154 -3.76 -9.29 14.36
CA ALA A 154 -4.82 -9.61 13.41
C ALA A 154 -4.76 -8.72 12.14
N VAL A 155 -4.04 -7.59 12.16
CA VAL A 155 -3.78 -6.76 10.98
C VAL A 155 -2.83 -7.51 10.04
N ARG A 156 -3.23 -7.65 8.78
CA ARG A 156 -2.47 -8.35 7.73
C ARG A 156 -1.49 -7.46 6.99
N GLY A 157 -1.62 -6.15 7.14
CA GLY A 157 -0.70 -5.17 6.56
C GLY A 157 -1.34 -3.80 6.45
N ILE A 158 -0.59 -2.89 5.84
CA ILE A 158 -1.03 -1.51 5.63
C ILE A 158 -0.96 -1.12 4.15
N VAL A 159 -1.79 -0.16 3.78
CA VAL A 159 -1.78 0.52 2.49
C VAL A 159 -1.75 2.01 2.73
N ASP A 160 -0.80 2.65 2.08
CA ASP A 160 -0.69 4.08 2.02
C ASP A 160 -1.44 4.62 0.80
N ILE A 161 -2.42 5.48 1.04
CA ILE A 161 -3.25 6.11 -0.01
C ILE A 161 -2.86 7.58 -0.26
N THR A 162 -1.71 8.01 0.26
CA THR A 162 -1.23 9.39 0.13
C THR A 162 -0.85 9.69 -1.32
N ASP A 163 -1.31 10.83 -1.83
CA ASP A 163 -0.77 11.38 -3.07
C ASP A 163 0.58 12.04 -2.79
N HIS A 164 1.66 11.26 -2.89
CA HIS A 164 3.05 11.73 -2.74
C HIS A 164 3.53 12.64 -3.89
N THR A 165 2.75 12.79 -4.95
CA THR A 165 3.11 13.62 -6.11
C THR A 165 2.50 15.02 -6.08
N SER A 166 1.51 15.25 -5.21
CA SER A 166 0.77 16.52 -5.11
C SER A 166 1.61 17.75 -4.76
N GLY A 167 2.88 17.57 -4.36
CA GLY A 167 3.82 18.68 -4.19
C GLY A 167 3.44 19.69 -3.09
N ALA A 168 2.58 19.31 -2.13
CA ALA A 168 2.16 20.18 -1.04
C ALA A 168 3.25 20.38 0.04
N ASN A 169 4.33 19.58 0.02
CA ASN A 169 5.52 19.80 0.83
C ASN A 169 6.79 19.12 0.26
N PRO A 170 7.35 19.58 -0.88
CA PRO A 170 8.49 18.95 -1.52
C PRO A 170 9.77 19.43 -0.83
N TYR A 171 10.33 18.64 0.08
CA TYR A 171 11.62 18.94 0.69
C TYR A 171 12.77 18.63 -0.29
N PHE A 172 12.98 19.51 -1.27
CA PHE A 172 14.29 20.03 -1.67
C PHE A 172 14.10 21.24 -2.61
N GLN A 173 13.99 22.45 -2.06
CA GLN A 173 14.46 23.63 -2.81
C GLN A 173 15.94 23.79 -2.49
N ALA A 174 16.80 23.49 -3.47
CA ALA A 174 18.20 23.88 -3.38
C ALA A 174 18.24 25.38 -3.11
N ALA A 175 18.89 25.78 -2.00
CA ALA A 175 19.10 27.19 -1.71
C ALA A 175 19.80 27.82 -2.92
N LYS A 176 19.14 28.79 -3.57
CA LYS A 176 19.76 29.59 -4.62
C LYS A 176 21.02 30.23 -4.08
N LYS A 177 22.16 29.96 -4.71
CA LYS A 177 23.37 30.76 -4.60
C LYS A 177 23.87 31.06 -6.00
#